data_AF-A0A8I1PIT4-F1
#
_entry.id   AF-A0A8I1PIT4-F1
#
_cell.length_a   1.000
_cell.length_b   1.000
_cell.length_c   1.000
_cell.angle_alpha   90.00
_cell.angle_beta   90.00
_cell.angle_gamma   90.00
#
_symmetry.space_group_name_H-M   'P 1'
#
loop_
_entity.id
_entity.type
_entity.pdbx_description
1 polymer ?
#
loop_
_entity_poly.entity_id
_entity_poly.type
_entity_poly.pdbx_seq_one_letter_code
_entity_poly.pdbx_strand_id
1 'polypeptide(L)'
;MSRNFFVDNWSGVTAWENADRFCNSPANTSSGYCTKRVASKASCAQPGMASAPLYDTCRWKTQNVAVHANTFSVDRAAIGCTNSFCGRQAVLSNYATYPSWSPYQRTVVQQAITFDQNNRWYGNTYRGPWSFMAFDTARSLTAAQ
;
A
#
# COMPACT_ATOMS: atom_id res chain seq x y z
N MET A 1 -1.23 9.53 -11.45
CA MET A 1 -2.20 8.90 -12.36
C MET A 1 -3.43 9.80 -12.47
N SER A 2 -3.76 10.26 -13.69
CA SER A 2 -4.86 11.19 -13.88
C SER A 2 -5.52 11.12 -15.24
N ARG A 3 -6.77 11.62 -15.32
CA ARG A 3 -7.60 11.71 -16.54
C ARG A 3 -7.89 10.36 -17.19
N ASN A 4 -8.06 9.33 -16.36
CA ASN A 4 -8.48 8.01 -16.81
C ASN A 4 -9.96 7.79 -16.51
N PHE A 5 -10.59 6.94 -17.30
CA PHE A 5 -11.92 6.42 -17.03
C PHE A 5 -11.83 4.93 -16.74
N PHE A 6 -12.25 4.56 -15.54
CA PHE A 6 -12.32 3.17 -15.10
C PHE A 6 -13.78 2.77 -15.01
N VAL A 7 -14.13 1.66 -15.66
CA VAL A 7 -15.51 1.18 -15.75
C VAL A 7 -15.52 -0.27 -15.37
N ASP A 8 -16.34 -0.60 -14.36
CA ASP A 8 -16.63 -1.96 -13.95
C ASP A 8 -15.36 -2.78 -13.66
N ASN A 9 -14.35 -2.12 -13.08
CA ASN A 9 -13.26 -2.81 -12.42
C ASN A 9 -13.79 -3.38 -11.10
N TRP A 10 -13.43 -4.64 -10.79
CA TRP A 10 -13.81 -5.26 -9.51
C TRP A 10 -13.31 -4.46 -8.30
N SER A 11 -12.11 -3.90 -8.38
CA SER A 11 -11.53 -2.97 -7.42
C SER A 11 -10.96 -1.74 -8.12
N GLY A 12 -10.75 -0.67 -7.37
CA GLY A 12 -10.09 0.54 -7.84
C GLY A 12 -8.57 0.43 -7.79
N VAL A 13 -7.91 1.56 -7.52
CA VAL A 13 -6.47 1.63 -7.30
C VAL A 13 -6.16 1.32 -5.84
N THR A 14 -5.28 0.36 -5.63
CA THR A 14 -4.77 -0.02 -4.31
C THR A 14 -3.27 0.28 -4.22
N ALA A 15 -2.91 1.17 -3.30
CA ALA A 15 -1.55 1.28 -2.79
C ALA A 15 -1.37 0.33 -1.61
N TRP A 16 -0.41 -0.57 -1.73
CA TRP A 16 -0.15 -1.58 -0.72
C TRP A 16 1.34 -1.79 -0.50
N GLU A 17 1.70 -1.93 0.77
CA GLU A 17 3.01 -2.37 1.20
C GLU A 17 2.87 -3.59 2.09
N ASN A 18 3.74 -4.57 1.90
CA ASN A 18 3.86 -5.64 2.87
C ASN A 18 4.95 -5.29 3.88
N ALA A 19 4.57 -5.21 5.16
CA ALA A 19 5.45 -4.73 6.22
C ALA A 19 6.58 -5.72 6.56
N ASP A 20 6.38 -7.00 6.29
CA ASP A 20 7.35 -8.07 6.52
C ASP A 20 8.23 -8.34 5.28
N ARG A 21 7.87 -7.83 4.10
CA ARG A 21 8.63 -8.05 2.84
C ARG A 21 9.54 -6.89 2.50
N PHE A 22 10.75 -6.97 3.03
CA PHE A 22 11.84 -6.05 2.73
C PHE A 22 13.11 -6.84 2.33
N CYS A 23 14.12 -6.14 1.80
CA CYS A 23 15.40 -6.73 1.47
C CYS A 23 15.98 -7.48 2.67
N ASN A 24 16.44 -8.71 2.46
CA ASN A 24 16.93 -9.61 3.51
C ASN A 24 15.92 -10.11 4.54
N SER A 25 14.64 -9.73 4.45
CA SER A 25 13.61 -10.43 5.20
C SER A 25 13.45 -11.86 4.67
N PRO A 26 13.31 -12.88 5.54
CA PRO A 26 12.97 -14.22 5.09
C PRO A 26 11.56 -14.34 4.50
N ALA A 27 10.65 -13.39 4.79
CA ALA A 27 9.32 -13.34 4.17
C ALA A 27 9.35 -12.77 2.75
N ASN A 28 10.47 -12.16 2.33
CA ASN A 28 10.62 -11.65 0.98
C ASN A 28 10.91 -12.80 0.01
N THR A 29 10.00 -13.01 -0.93
CA THR A 29 10.09 -14.07 -1.94
C THR A 29 11.11 -13.75 -3.06
N SER A 30 11.55 -12.50 -3.18
CA SER A 30 12.61 -12.12 -4.11
C SER A 30 13.98 -12.49 -3.54
N SER A 31 14.68 -13.40 -4.20
CA SER A 31 15.97 -13.93 -3.73
C SER A 31 17.20 -13.21 -4.29
N GLY A 32 17.09 -12.55 -5.45
CA GLY A 32 18.24 -12.05 -6.21
C GLY A 32 18.46 -10.53 -6.21
N TYR A 33 17.57 -9.73 -5.63
CA TYR A 33 17.72 -8.27 -5.63
C TYR A 33 17.00 -7.60 -4.46
N CYS A 34 17.45 -6.39 -4.15
CA CYS A 34 16.87 -5.49 -3.17
C CYS A 34 16.33 -4.24 -3.85
N THR A 35 16.06 -3.19 -3.09
CA THR A 35 15.77 -1.90 -3.75
C THR A 35 16.98 -1.44 -4.54
N LYS A 36 16.76 -0.57 -5.53
CA LYS A 36 17.83 -0.03 -6.39
C LYS A 36 18.96 0.68 -5.60
N ARG A 37 18.71 1.07 -4.35
CA ARG A 37 19.66 1.80 -3.50
C ARG A 37 20.46 0.91 -2.55
N VAL A 38 20.23 -0.40 -2.56
CA VAL A 38 20.92 -1.37 -1.69
C VAL A 38 21.80 -2.28 -2.54
N ALA A 39 23.12 -2.13 -2.42
CA ALA A 39 24.10 -2.89 -3.20
C ALA A 39 24.18 -4.37 -2.81
N SER A 40 23.96 -4.70 -1.53
CA SER A 40 24.04 -6.07 -1.02
C SER A 40 22.84 -6.38 -0.14
N LYS A 41 22.24 -7.56 -0.34
CA LYS A 41 21.17 -8.04 0.52
C LYS A 41 21.60 -8.08 2.00
N ALA A 42 22.84 -8.50 2.27
CA ALA A 42 23.34 -8.66 3.63
C ALA A 42 23.43 -7.34 4.41
N SER A 43 23.45 -6.17 3.75
CA SER A 43 23.47 -4.89 4.47
C SER A 43 22.13 -4.58 5.13
N CYS A 44 21.03 -5.17 4.66
CA CYS A 44 19.72 -5.01 5.29
C CYS A 44 19.58 -5.96 6.49
N ALA A 45 20.34 -5.68 7.54
CA ALA A 45 20.31 -6.40 8.80
C ALA A 45 20.42 -5.43 9.97
N GLN A 46 20.14 -5.91 11.18
CA GLN A 46 20.48 -5.18 12.40
C GLN A 46 22.00 -5.19 12.64
N PRO A 47 22.57 -4.13 13.24
CA PRO A 47 21.89 -2.91 13.70
C PRO A 47 21.64 -1.87 12.58
N GLY A 48 22.19 -2.08 11.37
CA GLY A 48 22.18 -1.07 10.30
C GLY A 48 20.78 -0.59 9.89
N MET A 49 19.79 -1.47 9.92
CA MET A 49 18.40 -1.14 9.60
C MET A 49 17.66 -0.34 10.68
N ALA A 50 18.23 -0.14 11.87
CA ALA A 50 17.58 0.65 12.91
C ALA A 50 17.53 2.16 12.59
N SER A 51 18.29 2.62 11.59
CA SER A 51 18.38 4.04 11.22
C SER A 51 18.62 4.25 9.73
N ALA A 52 18.48 5.50 9.29
CA ALA A 52 18.80 5.89 7.92
C ALA A 52 20.30 5.66 7.60
N PRO A 53 20.65 5.35 6.34
CA PRO A 53 19.76 5.27 5.19
C PRO A 53 19.06 3.91 5.04
N LEU A 54 19.53 2.86 5.72
CA LEU A 54 19.06 1.50 5.49
C LEU A 54 17.62 1.27 5.94
N TYR A 55 17.17 1.95 7.02
CA TYR A 55 15.75 1.98 7.41
C TYR A 55 14.83 2.43 6.25
N ASP A 56 15.31 3.30 5.37
CA ASP A 56 14.51 3.78 4.24
C ASP A 56 14.74 2.97 2.97
N THR A 57 15.99 2.57 2.71
CA THR A 57 16.36 1.92 1.45
C THR A 57 16.17 0.42 1.47
N CYS A 58 16.06 -0.24 2.62
CA CYS A 58 15.90 -1.70 2.66
C CYS A 58 14.51 -2.19 2.25
N ARG A 59 13.51 -1.31 2.10
CA ARG A 59 12.18 -1.70 1.60
C ARG A 59 11.76 -0.84 0.42
N TRP A 60 10.97 -1.43 -0.47
CA TRP A 60 10.24 -0.66 -1.45
C TRP A 60 9.13 0.11 -0.73
N LYS A 61 9.02 1.41 -1.01
CA LYS A 61 7.94 2.23 -0.50
C LYS A 61 7.00 2.63 -1.63
N THR A 62 5.70 2.42 -1.44
CA THR A 62 4.62 3.08 -2.16
C THR A 62 4.54 4.51 -1.64
N GLN A 63 5.27 5.42 -2.27
CA GLN A 63 5.38 6.81 -1.84
C GLN A 63 5.22 7.78 -3.00
N ASN A 64 4.72 8.98 -2.71
CA ASN A 64 4.45 10.02 -3.69
C ASN A 64 3.46 9.57 -4.78
N VAL A 65 2.55 8.65 -4.45
CA VAL A 65 1.50 8.22 -5.36
C VAL A 65 0.38 9.26 -5.36
N ALA A 66 0.12 9.87 -6.51
CA ALA A 66 -1.04 10.73 -6.70
C ALA A 66 -2.05 10.06 -7.64
N VAL A 67 -3.27 9.80 -7.16
CA VAL A 67 -4.41 9.34 -7.97
C VAL A 67 -5.43 10.45 -8.00
N HIS A 68 -5.56 11.14 -9.12
CA HIS A 68 -6.37 12.36 -9.19
C HIS A 68 -7.01 12.61 -10.53
N ALA A 69 -8.10 13.37 -10.57
CA ALA A 69 -8.80 13.72 -11.81
C ALA A 69 -9.16 12.49 -12.68
N ASN A 70 -9.47 11.36 -12.05
CA ASN A 70 -10.00 10.18 -12.73
C ASN A 70 -11.51 10.06 -12.49
N THR A 71 -12.20 9.37 -13.39
CA THR A 71 -13.59 8.95 -13.17
C THR A 71 -13.60 7.44 -12.95
N PHE A 72 -14.14 7.02 -11.82
CA PHE A 72 -14.36 5.62 -11.48
C PHE A 72 -15.86 5.33 -11.49
N SER A 73 -16.30 4.40 -12.33
CA SER A 73 -17.68 3.93 -12.39
C SER A 73 -17.73 2.46 -12.06
N VAL A 74 -18.64 2.05 -11.17
CA VAL A 74 -18.88 0.64 -10.89
C VAL A 74 -20.37 0.34 -10.82
N ASP A 75 -20.79 -0.60 -11.65
CA ASP A 75 -22.00 -1.38 -11.43
C ASP A 75 -21.61 -2.74 -10.83
N ARG A 76 -22.06 -2.97 -9.59
CA ARG A 76 -21.77 -4.21 -8.86
C ARG A 76 -22.37 -5.44 -9.54
N ALA A 77 -23.52 -5.30 -10.20
CA ALA A 77 -24.16 -6.41 -10.91
C ALA A 77 -23.35 -6.78 -12.16
N ALA A 78 -22.88 -5.78 -12.91
CA ALA A 78 -22.07 -5.98 -14.12
C ALA A 78 -20.76 -6.74 -13.84
N ILE A 79 -20.15 -6.51 -12.67
CA ILE A 79 -18.95 -7.23 -12.26
C ILE A 79 -19.21 -8.55 -11.53
N GLY A 80 -20.48 -8.92 -11.27
CA GLY A 80 -20.82 -10.14 -10.53
C GLY A 80 -20.52 -10.08 -9.03
N CYS A 81 -20.55 -8.89 -8.43
CA CYS A 81 -20.13 -8.71 -7.05
C CYS A 81 -21.22 -9.01 -6.02
N THR A 82 -21.06 -10.15 -5.35
CA THR A 82 -22.00 -10.66 -4.34
C THR A 82 -21.63 -10.31 -2.89
N ASN A 83 -20.42 -9.83 -2.63
CA ASN A 83 -19.92 -9.52 -1.28
C ASN A 83 -19.47 -8.05 -1.15
N SER A 84 -19.08 -7.59 0.03
CA SER A 84 -18.73 -6.18 0.21
C SER A 84 -17.35 -5.77 -0.34
N PHE A 85 -16.52 -6.68 -0.86
CA PHE A 85 -15.10 -6.44 -1.16
C PHE A 85 -14.78 -5.88 -2.56
N CYS A 86 -15.78 -5.69 -3.41
CA CYS A 86 -15.62 -4.97 -4.67
C CYS A 86 -15.88 -3.47 -4.53
N GLY A 87 -15.52 -2.69 -5.56
CA GLY A 87 -15.76 -1.26 -5.60
C GLY A 87 -14.96 -0.52 -4.52
N ARG A 88 -13.73 -0.95 -4.24
CA ARG A 88 -12.89 -0.36 -3.19
C ARG A 88 -11.61 0.27 -3.73
N GLN A 89 -11.24 1.40 -3.15
CA GLN A 89 -9.91 1.98 -3.22
C GLN A 89 -9.16 1.66 -1.92
N ALA A 90 -7.83 1.63 -1.94
CA ALA A 90 -7.07 1.29 -0.74
C ALA A 90 -5.70 1.96 -0.64
N VAL A 91 -5.33 2.34 0.59
CA VAL A 91 -3.97 2.76 0.99
C VAL A 91 -3.63 2.11 2.33
N LEU A 92 -3.01 0.93 2.30
CA LEU A 92 -2.86 0.12 3.51
C LEU A 92 -1.60 -0.75 3.52
N SER A 93 -1.30 -1.29 4.68
CA SER A 93 -0.29 -2.34 4.86
C SER A 93 -0.85 -3.43 5.76
N ASN A 94 -0.23 -4.61 5.76
CA ASN A 94 -0.49 -5.59 6.82
C ASN A 94 0.20 -5.16 8.12
N TYR A 95 -0.32 -5.63 9.26
CA TYR A 95 0.39 -5.52 10.54
C TYR A 95 1.65 -6.40 10.50
N ALA A 96 2.80 -5.84 10.87
CA ALA A 96 4.06 -6.59 10.86
C ALA A 96 4.29 -7.37 12.15
N THR A 97 4.69 -8.62 11.98
CA THR A 97 5.09 -9.51 13.08
C THR A 97 6.40 -10.23 12.81
N TYR A 98 6.99 -10.05 11.61
CA TYR A 98 8.11 -10.87 11.16
C TYR A 98 9.12 -10.12 10.27
N PRO A 99 10.42 -10.46 10.35
CA PRO A 99 11.06 -11.21 11.43
C PRO A 99 11.10 -10.40 12.74
N SER A 100 11.33 -11.08 13.87
CA SER A 100 11.33 -10.45 15.21
C SER A 100 12.40 -9.37 15.41
N TRP A 101 13.43 -9.33 14.57
CA TRP A 101 14.46 -8.28 14.58
C TRP A 101 14.14 -7.10 13.66
N SER A 102 13.07 -7.19 12.86
CA SER A 102 12.67 -6.14 11.92
C SER A 102 12.37 -4.82 12.65
N PRO A 103 12.87 -3.68 12.16
CA PRO A 103 12.49 -2.38 12.70
C PRO A 103 11.07 -1.95 12.27
N TYR A 104 10.45 -2.68 11.33
CA TYR A 104 9.15 -2.33 10.76
C TYR A 104 7.97 -2.99 11.46
N GLN A 105 8.16 -3.49 12.67
CA GLN A 105 7.13 -4.23 13.38
C GLN A 105 5.88 -3.41 13.67
N ARG A 106 4.79 -4.13 13.95
CA ARG A 106 3.50 -3.58 14.35
C ARG A 106 2.92 -2.67 13.25
N THR A 107 2.51 -1.47 13.63
CA THR A 107 1.82 -0.50 12.77
C THR A 107 2.78 0.45 12.03
N VAL A 108 4.10 0.27 12.14
CA VAL A 108 5.09 1.21 11.59
C VAL A 108 4.86 1.47 10.10
N VAL A 109 4.65 0.41 9.31
CA VAL A 109 4.44 0.55 7.85
C VAL A 109 3.03 1.01 7.53
N GLN A 110 2.04 0.63 8.33
CA GLN A 110 0.65 1.11 8.18
C GLN A 110 0.58 2.64 8.37
N GLN A 111 1.24 3.16 9.40
CA GLN A 111 1.36 4.59 9.65
C GLN A 111 2.08 5.27 8.48
N ALA A 112 3.22 4.72 8.07
CA ALA A 112 4.05 5.32 7.04
C ALA A 112 3.34 5.42 5.69
N ILE A 113 2.73 4.32 5.20
CA ILE A 113 2.06 4.31 3.88
C ILE A 113 0.83 5.22 3.87
N THR A 114 0.08 5.29 4.97
CA THR A 114 -1.16 6.06 5.05
C THR A 114 -0.90 7.56 5.25
N PHE A 115 0.08 7.94 6.07
CA PHE A 115 0.24 9.34 6.49
C PHE A 115 1.57 9.98 6.07
N ASP A 116 2.68 9.24 6.10
CA ASP A 116 4.02 9.85 6.01
C ASP A 116 4.65 9.78 4.61
N GLN A 117 4.07 8.99 3.71
CA GLN A 117 4.61 8.71 2.37
C GLN A 117 4.02 9.54 1.24
N ASN A 118 3.28 10.60 1.59
CA ASN A 118 2.71 11.56 0.63
C ASN A 118 1.90 10.88 -0.50
N ASN A 119 1.12 9.86 -0.13
CA ASN A 119 0.19 9.23 -1.05
C ASN A 119 -1.15 9.97 -0.99
N ARG A 120 -1.73 10.32 -2.16
CA ARG A 120 -2.87 11.23 -2.24
C ARG A 120 -3.89 10.77 -3.27
N TRP A 121 -5.15 10.63 -2.84
CA TRP A 121 -6.32 10.45 -3.69
C TRP A 121 -7.15 11.73 -3.61
N TYR A 122 -7.28 12.47 -4.72
CA TYR A 122 -7.99 13.76 -4.70
C TYR A 122 -8.58 14.12 -6.05
N GLY A 123 -9.69 14.87 -6.06
CA GLY A 123 -10.32 15.35 -7.30
C GLY A 123 -10.75 14.23 -8.26
N ASN A 124 -10.99 13.02 -7.75
CA ASN A 124 -11.57 11.93 -8.54
C ASN A 124 -13.10 11.96 -8.43
N THR A 125 -13.76 11.53 -9.49
CA THR A 125 -15.23 11.36 -9.52
C THR A 125 -15.56 9.89 -9.35
N TYR A 126 -16.43 9.56 -8.39
CA TYR A 126 -16.88 8.19 -8.12
C TYR A 126 -18.36 8.06 -8.44
N ARG A 127 -18.70 7.09 -9.31
CA ARG A 127 -20.07 6.75 -9.69
C ARG A 127 -20.35 5.30 -9.29
N GLY A 128 -21.46 5.09 -8.60
CA GLY A 128 -21.78 3.81 -7.97
C GLY A 128 -21.20 3.68 -6.56
N PRO A 129 -21.43 2.52 -5.92
CA PRO A 129 -21.18 2.30 -4.48
C PRO A 129 -19.70 2.04 -4.19
N TRP A 130 -18.87 3.08 -4.30
CA TRP A 130 -17.46 3.03 -3.95
C TRP A 130 -17.21 3.15 -2.45
N SER A 131 -16.20 2.45 -1.94
CA SER A 131 -15.67 2.64 -0.60
C SER A 131 -14.15 2.76 -0.58
N PHE A 132 -13.60 3.21 0.54
CA PHE A 132 -12.17 3.46 0.73
C PHE A 132 -11.69 2.73 1.96
N MET A 133 -10.55 2.08 1.86
CA MET A 133 -9.87 1.47 3.00
C MET A 133 -8.52 2.14 3.23
N ALA A 134 -8.18 2.40 4.48
CA ALA A 134 -6.89 2.96 4.83
C ALA A 134 -6.34 2.27 6.08
N PHE A 135 -5.02 2.29 6.25
CA PHE A 135 -4.30 1.69 7.39
C PHE A 135 -4.27 0.15 7.39
N ASP A 136 -5.43 -0.52 7.29
CA ASP A 136 -5.59 -1.97 7.14
C ASP A 136 -6.87 -2.34 6.37
N THR A 137 -7.18 -3.63 6.29
CA THR A 137 -8.35 -4.16 5.58
C THR A 137 -9.66 -4.08 6.39
N ALA A 138 -9.59 -3.80 7.69
CA ALA A 138 -10.75 -3.66 8.57
C ALA A 138 -11.26 -2.21 8.62
N ARG A 139 -10.39 -1.23 8.39
CA ARG A 139 -10.72 0.19 8.45
C ARG A 139 -11.22 0.74 7.11
N SER A 140 -12.54 0.71 6.96
CA SER A 140 -13.24 1.46 5.90
C SER A 140 -13.45 2.91 6.33
N LEU A 141 -13.24 3.85 5.41
CA LEU A 141 -13.45 5.28 5.63
C LEU A 141 -14.89 5.68 5.33
N THR A 142 -15.34 6.70 6.06
CA THR A 142 -16.57 7.43 5.77
C THR A 142 -16.23 8.74 5.07
N ALA A 143 -17.24 9.43 4.50
CA ALA A 143 -17.03 10.70 3.82
C ALA A 143 -16.49 11.83 4.74
N ALA A 144 -16.59 11.69 6.06
CA ALA A 144 -16.12 12.66 7.04
C ALA A 144 -14.63 12.47 7.43
N GLN A 145 -13.97 11.42 6.94
CA GLN A 145 -12.60 11.02 7.30
C GLN A 145 -11.68 11.11 6.09
#